data_AF-A0A087SPU2-F1
#
_entry.id   AF-A0A087SPU2-F1
#
_cell.length_a   1.000
_cell.length_b   1.000
_cell.length_c   1.000
_cell.angle_alpha   90.00
_cell.angle_beta   90.00
_cell.angle_gamma   90.00
#
_symmetry.space_group_name_H-M   'P 1'
#
loop_
_entity.id
_entity.type
_entity.pdbx_description
1 polymer ?
#
loop_
_entity_poly.entity_id
_entity_poly.type
_entity_poly.pdbx_seq_one_letter_code
_entity_poly.pdbx_strand_id
1 'polypeptide(L)'
;MRRLQTTYWLEPAGSHGVWGLDDYQILPFLWGSAQLVDHGDITPGSIHNPAVLQDGKEEYMYLSAVAFVKQASPPGQGKGTVKKGHLAETSPMLNDISGLPSWTRVNAGMIKMYQAEVLSRLPIMQHFLTGNLLPFQQAA
;
A
#
# COMPACT_ATOMS: atom_id res chain seq x y z
N MET A 1 5.59 11.41 3.50
CA MET A 1 6.17 10.83 2.28
C MET A 1 5.56 11.35 0.98
N ARG A 2 4.22 11.33 0.80
CA ARG A 2 3.53 11.79 -0.44
C ARG A 2 3.99 13.15 -1.00
N ARG A 3 4.22 14.14 -0.13
CA ARG A 3 4.76 15.45 -0.53
C ARG A 3 6.14 15.32 -1.19
N LEU A 4 7.07 14.57 -0.58
CA LEU A 4 8.41 14.37 -1.14
C LEU A 4 8.36 13.63 -2.47
N GLN A 5 7.57 12.55 -2.56
CA GLN A 5 7.39 11.76 -3.80
C GLN A 5 6.92 12.64 -4.96
N THR A 6 5.90 13.47 -4.72
CA THR A 6 5.32 14.33 -5.76
C THR A 6 6.13 15.58 -6.05
N THR A 7 6.82 16.15 -5.05
CA THR A 7 7.63 17.37 -5.23
C THR A 7 8.94 17.08 -5.96
N TYR A 8 9.57 15.94 -5.67
CA TYR A 8 10.91 15.61 -6.18
C TYR A 8 10.91 14.48 -7.21
N TRP A 9 9.73 13.97 -7.58
CA TRP A 9 9.58 12.86 -8.53
C TRP A 9 10.49 11.68 -8.16
N LEU A 10 10.47 11.34 -6.87
CA LEU A 10 11.30 10.25 -6.35
C LEU A 10 10.99 8.97 -7.10
N GLU A 11 12.01 8.21 -7.46
CA GLU A 11 11.81 6.90 -8.05
C GLU A 11 11.48 5.86 -6.96
N PRO A 12 10.63 4.87 -7.27
CA PRO A 12 10.40 3.73 -6.40
C PRO A 12 11.67 2.91 -6.14
N ALA A 13 12.04 2.70 -4.87
CA ALA A 13 13.19 1.87 -4.52
C ALA A 13 12.75 0.40 -4.39
N GLY A 14 13.30 -0.48 -5.25
CA GLY A 14 12.97 -1.91 -5.22
C GLY A 14 11.55 -2.24 -5.70
N SER A 15 11.01 -1.46 -6.64
CA SER A 15 9.68 -1.69 -7.20
C SER A 15 9.57 -3.08 -7.84
N HIS A 16 8.48 -3.78 -7.53
CA HIS A 16 8.07 -5.02 -8.18
C HIS A 16 7.34 -4.76 -9.52
N GLY A 17 7.37 -3.52 -10.02
CA GLY A 17 6.61 -3.08 -11.17
C GLY A 17 5.11 -3.18 -10.93
N VAL A 18 4.37 -3.56 -11.99
CA VAL A 18 2.91 -3.66 -11.98
C VAL A 18 2.38 -4.73 -11.01
N TRP A 19 3.24 -5.66 -10.56
CA TRP A 19 2.90 -6.71 -9.59
C TRP A 19 3.16 -6.30 -8.14
N GLY A 20 3.64 -5.09 -7.88
CA GLY A 20 3.74 -4.54 -6.54
C GLY A 20 2.38 -4.11 -5.98
N LEU A 21 2.23 -4.13 -4.66
CA LEU A 21 1.06 -3.58 -3.97
C LEU A 21 0.95 -2.07 -4.19
N ASP A 22 2.06 -1.37 -4.01
CA ASP A 22 2.26 0.06 -4.22
C ASP A 22 3.76 0.30 -4.43
N ASP A 23 4.08 1.40 -5.12
CA ASP A 23 5.45 1.72 -5.50
C ASP A 23 6.34 2.11 -4.29
N TYR A 24 5.76 2.55 -3.17
CA TYR A 24 6.54 3.11 -2.05
C TYR A 24 6.18 2.55 -0.69
N GLN A 25 4.95 2.07 -0.48
CA GLN A 25 4.40 1.87 0.85
C GLN A 25 3.68 0.51 0.97
N ILE A 26 3.93 -0.20 2.07
CA ILE A 26 3.19 -1.41 2.43
C ILE A 26 2.49 -1.27 3.79
N LEU A 27 3.11 -0.59 4.75
CA LEU A 27 2.60 -0.45 6.12
C LEU A 27 1.22 0.24 6.21
N PRO A 28 0.89 1.28 5.41
CA PRO A 28 -0.45 1.86 5.39
C PRO A 28 -1.54 0.86 4.99
N PHE A 29 -1.23 -0.11 4.10
CA PHE A 29 -2.16 -1.17 3.73
C PHE A 29 -2.26 -2.24 4.83
N LEU A 30 -1.12 -2.60 5.44
CA LEU A 30 -1.10 -3.54 6.57
C LEU A 30 -1.92 -3.01 7.75
N TRP A 31 -1.60 -1.83 8.28
CA TRP A 31 -2.31 -1.28 9.42
C TRP A 31 -3.70 -0.76 9.05
N GLY A 32 -3.87 -0.22 7.84
CA GLY A 32 -5.17 0.24 7.39
C GLY A 32 -6.19 -0.89 7.20
N SER A 33 -5.74 -2.07 6.76
CA SER A 33 -6.62 -3.24 6.71
C SER A 33 -7.01 -3.73 8.10
N ALA A 34 -6.14 -3.55 9.11
CA ALA A 34 -6.48 -3.84 10.50
C ALA A 34 -7.55 -2.88 11.05
N GLN A 35 -7.51 -1.59 10.67
CA GLN A 35 -8.55 -0.61 11.06
C GLN A 35 -9.95 -0.98 10.55
N LEU A 36 -10.03 -1.74 9.47
CA LEU A 36 -11.27 -2.08 8.78
C LEU A 36 -11.78 -3.50 9.12
N VAL A 37 -11.09 -4.23 10.00
CA VAL A 37 -11.57 -5.54 10.48
C VAL A 37 -12.93 -5.35 11.17
N ASP A 38 -13.88 -6.23 10.84
CA ASP A 38 -15.26 -6.21 11.33
C ASP A 38 -16.06 -4.92 11.06
N HIS A 39 -15.61 -4.09 10.11
CA HIS A 39 -16.36 -2.93 9.67
C HIS A 39 -17.67 -3.34 8.97
N GLY A 40 -18.80 -2.74 9.36
CA GLY A 40 -20.14 -3.09 8.88
C GLY A 40 -20.40 -2.78 7.40
N ASP A 41 -20.04 -1.56 6.95
CA ASP A 41 -20.41 -1.09 5.60
C ASP A 41 -19.26 -1.13 4.58
N ILE A 42 -18.03 -0.89 5.02
CA ILE A 42 -16.85 -0.83 4.16
C ILE A 42 -16.28 -2.25 4.01
N THR A 43 -16.35 -2.78 2.80
CA THR A 43 -15.78 -4.08 2.42
C THR A 43 -14.48 -3.87 1.62
N PRO A 44 -13.64 -4.91 1.43
CA PRO A 44 -12.48 -4.82 0.55
C PRO A 44 -12.83 -4.35 -0.88
N GLY A 45 -14.00 -4.75 -1.40
CA GLY A 45 -14.48 -4.29 -2.71
C GLY A 45 -14.88 -2.82 -2.76
N SER A 46 -15.18 -2.20 -1.60
CA SER A 46 -15.60 -0.80 -1.53
C SER A 46 -14.51 0.18 -1.99
N ILE A 47 -13.25 -0.26 -2.12
CA ILE A 47 -12.17 0.57 -2.66
C ILE A 47 -12.38 0.99 -4.11
N HIS A 48 -13.29 0.32 -4.85
CA HIS A 48 -13.66 0.71 -6.21
C HIS A 48 -14.59 1.92 -6.23
N ASN A 49 -15.34 2.17 -5.16
CA ASN A 49 -16.28 3.28 -5.06
C ASN A 49 -15.56 4.60 -4.74
N PRO A 50 -15.58 5.60 -5.63
CA PRO A 50 -14.94 6.89 -5.38
C PRO A 50 -15.50 7.65 -4.18
N ALA A 51 -16.80 7.52 -3.86
CA ALA A 51 -17.41 8.19 -2.71
C ALA A 51 -16.85 7.65 -1.40
N VAL A 52 -16.80 6.31 -1.25
CA VAL A 52 -16.21 5.65 -0.07
C VAL A 52 -14.75 6.08 0.13
N LEU A 53 -13.99 6.19 -0.96
CA LEU A 53 -12.61 6.68 -0.88
C LEU A 53 -12.51 8.14 -0.46
N GLN A 54 -13.37 9.03 -0.98
CA GLN A 54 -13.33 10.45 -0.61
C GLN A 54 -13.73 10.67 0.84
N ASP A 55 -14.76 9.96 1.30
CA ASP A 55 -15.29 10.09 2.66
C ASP A 55 -14.35 9.45 3.69
N GLY A 56 -13.76 8.29 3.37
CA GLY A 56 -12.94 7.51 4.29
C GLY A 56 -11.44 7.79 4.27
N LYS A 57 -10.88 8.54 3.31
CA LYS A 57 -9.42 8.74 3.17
C LYS A 57 -8.74 9.47 4.33
N GLU A 58 -9.48 10.26 5.09
CA GLU A 58 -8.94 11.01 6.24
C GLU A 58 -8.96 10.16 7.52
N GLU A 59 -9.82 9.14 7.59
CA GLU A 59 -10.01 8.28 8.76
C GLU A 59 -9.26 6.94 8.63
N TYR A 60 -9.28 6.33 7.45
CA TYR A 60 -8.73 5.00 7.21
C TYR A 60 -7.48 5.04 6.34
N MET A 61 -6.35 4.54 6.86
CA MET A 61 -5.07 4.55 6.17
C MET A 61 -5.12 3.77 4.83
N TYR A 62 -5.87 2.66 4.79
CA TYR A 62 -6.02 1.85 3.58
C TYR A 62 -6.70 2.65 2.47
N LEU A 63 -7.83 3.30 2.79
CA LEU A 63 -8.58 4.11 1.84
C LEU A 63 -7.77 5.33 1.41
N SER A 64 -7.03 5.95 2.34
CA SER A 64 -6.08 7.02 2.04
C SER A 64 -5.01 6.60 1.03
N ALA A 65 -4.44 5.40 1.21
CA ALA A 65 -3.41 4.86 0.33
C ALA A 65 -3.98 4.54 -1.06
N VAL A 66 -5.13 3.87 -1.15
CA VAL A 66 -5.79 3.60 -2.44
C VAL A 66 -6.19 4.89 -3.15
N ALA A 67 -6.72 5.88 -2.43
CA ALA A 67 -7.05 7.18 -3.00
C ALA A 67 -5.82 7.86 -3.60
N PHE A 68 -4.66 7.78 -2.92
CA PHE A 68 -3.41 8.29 -3.45
C PHE A 68 -2.94 7.52 -4.69
N VAL A 69 -3.01 6.18 -4.70
CA VAL A 69 -2.64 5.35 -5.86
C VAL A 69 -3.47 5.71 -7.09
N LYS A 70 -4.78 5.90 -6.92
CA LYS A 70 -5.69 6.31 -8.00
C LYS A 70 -5.39 7.73 -8.51
N GLN A 71 -5.01 8.64 -7.61
CA GLN A 71 -4.71 10.04 -7.94
C GLN A 71 -3.27 10.29 -8.45
N ALA A 72 -2.34 9.37 -8.20
CA ALA A 72 -0.93 9.58 -8.50
C ALA A 72 -0.69 9.67 -10.01
N SER A 73 -0.26 10.85 -10.47
CA SER A 73 0.01 11.14 -11.87
C SER A 73 1.26 10.42 -12.37
N PRO A 74 1.32 9.99 -13.64
CA PRO A 74 2.56 9.51 -14.27
C PRO A 74 3.65 10.59 -14.22
N PRO A 75 4.94 10.20 -14.20
CA PRO A 75 6.05 11.15 -14.30
C PRO A 75 5.87 12.08 -15.50
N GLY A 76 5.99 13.40 -15.28
CA GLY A 76 5.85 14.42 -16.34
C GLY A 76 4.42 14.92 -16.61
N GLN A 77 3.38 14.40 -15.96
CA GLN A 77 2.04 15.01 -16.00
C GLN A 77 1.77 15.84 -14.74
N GLY A 78 1.17 17.02 -14.92
CA GLY A 78 0.93 17.99 -13.86
C GLY A 78 0.22 17.41 -12.64
N LYS A 79 0.65 17.85 -11.45
CA LYS A 79 0.13 17.45 -10.13
C LYS A 79 -1.41 17.42 -10.12
N GLY A 80 -1.99 16.22 -9.96
CA GLY A 80 -3.45 16.03 -9.88
C GLY A 80 -4.09 15.31 -11.07
N THR A 81 -3.30 14.77 -12.01
CA THR A 81 -3.80 13.86 -13.05
C THR A 81 -4.02 12.46 -12.46
N VAL A 82 -5.26 11.99 -12.46
CA VAL A 82 -5.64 10.61 -12.11
C VAL A 82 -4.91 9.64 -13.04
N LYS A 83 -4.43 8.49 -12.52
CA LYS A 83 -3.96 7.40 -13.41
C LYS A 83 -5.11 7.08 -14.37
N LYS A 84 -4.94 7.35 -15.67
CA LYS A 84 -5.95 6.99 -16.67
C LYS A 84 -5.99 5.47 -16.77
N GLY A 85 -7.08 4.86 -16.33
CA GLY A 85 -7.30 3.42 -16.41
C GLY A 85 -8.03 2.88 -15.18
N HIS A 86 -8.60 1.69 -15.32
CA HIS A 86 -9.20 0.99 -14.18
C HIS A 86 -8.11 0.58 -13.17
N LEU A 87 -8.49 0.39 -11.90
CA LEU A 87 -7.54 -0.08 -10.88
C LEU A 87 -6.89 -1.41 -11.28
N ALA A 88 -7.64 -2.27 -11.99
CA ALA A 88 -7.14 -3.53 -12.55
C ALA A 88 -5.97 -3.36 -13.53
N GLU A 89 -5.91 -2.27 -14.29
CA GLU A 89 -4.86 -2.02 -15.28
C GLU A 89 -3.62 -1.39 -14.64
N THR A 90 -3.85 -0.53 -13.64
CA THR A 90 -2.80 0.33 -13.07
C THR A 90 -2.22 -0.23 -11.77
N SER A 91 -2.94 -1.11 -11.09
CA SER A 91 -2.57 -1.74 -9.82
C SER A 91 -3.31 -3.08 -9.65
N PRO A 92 -3.01 -4.09 -10.48
CA PRO A 92 -3.73 -5.38 -10.49
C PRO A 92 -3.68 -6.10 -9.15
N MET A 93 -2.59 -6.02 -8.38
CA MET A 93 -2.52 -6.66 -7.07
C MET A 93 -3.55 -6.08 -6.08
N LEU A 94 -3.69 -4.74 -6.04
CA LEU A 94 -4.73 -4.10 -5.22
C LEU A 94 -6.14 -4.47 -5.70
N ASN A 95 -6.32 -4.59 -7.01
CA ASN A 95 -7.58 -5.05 -7.58
C ASN A 95 -7.90 -6.49 -7.17
N ASP A 96 -6.94 -7.40 -7.19
CA ASP A 96 -7.16 -8.80 -6.81
C ASP A 96 -7.43 -8.94 -5.30
N ILE A 97 -6.70 -8.20 -4.46
CA ILE A 97 -6.92 -8.15 -3.01
C ILE A 97 -8.34 -7.66 -2.68
N SER A 98 -8.89 -6.73 -3.47
CA SER A 98 -10.25 -6.22 -3.27
C SER A 98 -11.34 -7.28 -3.47
N GLY A 99 -11.02 -8.39 -4.15
CA GLY A 99 -11.92 -9.54 -4.31
C GLY A 99 -11.98 -10.46 -3.09
N LEU A 100 -11.15 -10.23 -2.06
CA LEU A 100 -11.21 -11.01 -0.83
C LEU A 100 -12.49 -10.68 -0.03
N PRO A 101 -13.11 -11.68 0.63
CA PRO A 101 -14.44 -11.51 1.21
C PRO A 101 -14.45 -10.72 2.53
N SER A 102 -13.30 -10.50 3.18
CA SER A 102 -13.25 -9.78 4.46
C SER A 102 -11.90 -9.12 4.70
N TRP A 103 -11.91 -8.02 5.47
CA TRP A 103 -10.71 -7.32 5.91
C TRP A 103 -9.80 -8.18 6.80
N THR A 104 -10.35 -9.12 7.56
CA THR A 104 -9.56 -10.11 8.32
C THR A 104 -8.67 -10.93 7.40
N ARG A 105 -9.20 -11.38 6.24
CA ARG A 105 -8.40 -12.11 5.24
C ARG A 105 -7.39 -11.21 4.54
N VAL A 106 -7.78 -9.97 4.21
CA VAL A 106 -6.87 -8.97 3.64
C VAL A 106 -5.70 -8.73 4.60
N ASN A 107 -5.96 -8.45 5.87
CA ASN A 107 -4.94 -8.17 6.88
C ASN A 107 -3.99 -9.35 7.10
N ALA A 108 -4.53 -10.57 7.23
CA ALA A 108 -3.70 -11.77 7.31
C ALA A 108 -2.81 -11.96 6.06
N GLY A 109 -3.32 -11.63 4.87
CA GLY A 109 -2.54 -11.59 3.63
C GLY A 109 -1.44 -10.52 3.67
N MET A 110 -1.76 -9.32 4.15
CA MET A 110 -0.80 -8.21 4.28
C MET A 110 0.34 -8.54 5.24
N ILE A 111 0.07 -9.23 6.36
CA ILE A 111 1.12 -9.69 7.30
C ILE A 111 2.09 -10.64 6.59
N LYS A 112 1.56 -11.65 5.89
CA LYS A 112 2.36 -12.62 5.14
C LYS A 112 3.18 -11.94 4.03
N MET A 113 2.55 -11.02 3.30
CA MET A 113 3.21 -10.26 2.25
C MET A 113 4.35 -9.39 2.81
N TYR A 114 4.14 -8.69 3.94
CA TYR A 114 5.18 -7.89 4.56
C TYR A 114 6.38 -8.75 5.01
N GLN A 115 6.13 -9.92 5.58
CA GLN A 115 7.19 -10.84 5.97
C GLN A 115 7.99 -11.35 4.77
N ALA A 116 7.31 -11.76 3.70
CA ALA A 116 7.94 -12.37 2.53
C ALA A 116 8.61 -11.35 1.60
N GLU A 117 7.91 -10.25 1.31
CA GLU A 117 8.31 -9.26 0.30
C GLU A 117 9.06 -8.06 0.87
N VAL A 118 9.16 -7.92 2.20
CA VAL A 118 9.99 -6.87 2.83
C VAL A 118 11.04 -7.49 3.74
N LEU A 119 10.61 -8.09 4.86
CA LEU A 119 11.53 -8.53 5.91
C LEU A 119 12.44 -9.70 5.49
N SER A 120 12.05 -10.45 4.46
CA SER A 120 12.81 -11.60 3.94
C SER A 120 13.49 -11.30 2.60
N ARG A 121 13.47 -10.04 2.12
CA ARG A 121 14.10 -9.64 0.86
C ARG A 121 15.45 -9.01 1.10
N LEU A 122 16.52 -9.68 0.69
CA LEU A 122 17.88 -9.14 0.78
C LEU A 122 18.03 -7.75 0.12
N PRO A 123 17.51 -7.47 -1.09
CA PRO A 123 17.65 -6.15 -1.70
C PRO A 123 17.06 -4.99 -0.87
N ILE A 124 16.10 -5.30 0.01
CA ILE A 124 15.47 -4.33 0.91
C ILE A 124 16.21 -4.32 2.26
N MET A 125 16.34 -5.49 2.88
CA MET A 125 16.88 -5.64 4.24
C MET A 125 18.39 -5.41 4.34
N GLN A 126 19.14 -5.42 3.24
CA GLN A 126 20.55 -5.02 3.23
C GLN A 126 20.76 -3.58 3.73
N HIS A 127 19.72 -2.74 3.69
CA HIS A 127 19.76 -1.36 4.19
C HIS A 127 19.25 -1.21 5.63
N PHE A 128 18.84 -2.29 6.29
CA PHE A 128 18.35 -2.25 7.66
C PHE A 128 19.51 -2.10 8.65
N LEU A 129 19.49 -1.02 9.43
CA LEU A 129 20.53 -0.72 10.39
C LEU A 129 20.27 -1.47 11.71
N THR A 130 21.31 -2.12 12.23
CA THR A 130 21.29 -2.78 13.53
C THR A 130 22.19 -2.02 14.51
N GLY A 131 21.87 -2.11 15.79
CA GLY A 131 22.56 -1.38 16.84
C GLY A 131 22.11 -1.82 18.22
N ASN A 132 22.34 -1.00 19.24
CA ASN A 132 22.07 -1.42 20.62
C ASN A 132 20.58 -1.65 20.92
N LEU A 133 19.68 -0.91 20.27
CA LEU A 133 18.22 -1.08 20.44
C LEU A 133 17.65 -2.25 19.61
N LEU A 134 18.30 -2.57 18.49
CA LEU A 134 17.89 -3.61 17.55
C LEU A 134 19.14 -4.45 17.22
N PRO A 135 19.55 -5.35 18.13
CA PRO A 135 20.78 -6.11 17.97
C PRO A 135 20.64 -7.17 16.87
N PHE A 136 21.72 -7.38 16.10
CA PHE A 136 21.80 -8.49 15.14
C PHE A 136 22.28 -9.77 15.84
N GLN A 137 21.50 -10.21 16.83
CA GLN A 137 21.75 -11.43 17.60
C GLN A 137 20.58 -12.39 17.42
N GLN A 138 20.83 -13.68 17.63
CA GLN A 138 19.77 -14.66 17.64
C GLN A 138 18.75 -14.30 18.73
N ALA A 139 17.47 -14.22 18.35
CA ALA A 139 16.40 -13.99 19.31
C ALA A 139 16.41 -15.12 20.36
N ALA A 140 16.22 -14.73 21.62
CA ALA A 140 16.14 -15.64 22.76
C ALA A 140 14.89 -16.53 22.70
#